data_AF-A0A9D1JXH6-F1
#
_entry.id   AF-A0A9D1JXH6-F1
#
_cell.length_a   1.000
_cell.length_b   1.000
_cell.length_c   1.000
_cell.angle_alpha   90.00
_cell.angle_beta   90.00
_cell.angle_gamma   90.00
#
_symmetry.space_group_name_H-M   'P 1'
#
loop_
_entity.id
_entity.type
_entity.pdbx_description
1 polymer ?
#
loop_
_entity_poly.entity_id
_entity_poly.type
_entity_poly.pdbx_seq_one_letter_code
_entity_poly.pdbx_strand_id
1 'polypeptide(L)'
;MSIFKVIKKTSPSTSEEIKISLKKFRQKDLKIDISNLNLIDATKTALMFSTKLFTQFPDKTVKWIVKDVETKKIISNLILKNMKVEIKNCTVADRVYSIR
;
A
#
# COMPACT_ATOMS: atom_id res chain seq x y z
N MET A 1 -20.63 -23.60 -1.48
CA MET A 1 -21.46 -22.75 -0.58
C MET A 1 -20.52 -21.99 0.33
N SER A 2 -20.42 -20.67 0.19
CA SER A 2 -19.50 -19.83 0.98
C SER A 2 -20.26 -19.12 2.09
N ILE A 3 -19.79 -19.26 3.32
CA ILE A 3 -20.29 -18.53 4.49
C ILE A 3 -19.30 -17.39 4.75
N PHE A 4 -19.74 -16.15 4.60
CA PHE A 4 -18.96 -14.97 4.98
C PHE A 4 -19.13 -14.72 6.48
N LYS A 5 -18.03 -14.49 7.20
CA LYS A 5 -18.06 -13.98 8.58
C LYS A 5 -17.50 -12.56 8.61
N VAL A 6 -18.38 -11.60 8.91
CA VAL A 6 -18.05 -10.22 9.23
C VAL A 6 -17.33 -10.18 10.58
N ILE A 7 -16.19 -9.50 10.65
CA ILE A 7 -15.54 -9.17 11.93
C ILE A 7 -15.68 -7.66 12.14
N LYS A 8 -16.35 -7.31 13.26
CA LYS A 8 -16.58 -5.95 13.76
C LYS A 8 -15.30 -5.37 14.39
N LYS A 9 -15.22 -4.04 14.34
CA LYS A 9 -14.21 -3.10 14.91
C LYS A 9 -13.62 -3.49 16.27
N THR A 10 -12.30 -3.30 16.40
CA THR A 10 -11.58 -2.73 17.57
C THR A 10 -10.23 -2.15 17.11
N SER A 11 -9.82 -1.01 17.69
CA SER A 11 -8.62 -0.20 17.39
C SER A 11 -7.34 -0.71 18.12
N PRO A 12 -6.16 -0.06 18.00
CA PRO A 12 -5.10 -0.41 17.04
C PRO A 12 -3.78 -0.84 17.73
N SER A 13 -3.26 -2.04 17.45
CA SER A 13 -1.85 -2.39 17.64
C SER A 13 -1.15 -2.36 16.28
N THR A 14 -0.27 -1.38 16.09
CA THR A 14 0.32 -0.94 14.82
C THR A 14 1.26 -1.94 14.13
N SER A 15 1.27 -3.22 14.55
CA SER A 15 2.20 -4.25 14.07
C SER A 15 1.55 -5.54 13.56
N GLU A 16 0.26 -5.80 13.82
CA GLU A 16 -0.28 -7.17 13.68
C GLU A 16 -1.11 -7.44 12.41
N GLU A 17 -1.36 -6.45 11.55
CA GLU A 17 -2.27 -6.63 10.41
C GLU A 17 -1.71 -6.31 9.03
N ILE A 18 -0.39 -6.25 8.85
CA ILE A 18 0.16 -6.42 7.49
C ILE A 18 0.25 -7.92 7.18
N LYS A 19 -0.92 -8.59 7.11
CA LYS A 19 -1.04 -9.93 6.51
C LYS A 19 -0.86 -9.77 5.00
N ILE A 20 0.40 -9.75 4.57
CA ILE A 20 0.75 -9.83 3.15
C ILE A 20 0.28 -11.22 2.68
N SER A 21 -0.91 -11.26 2.07
CA SER A 21 -1.45 -12.47 1.46
C SER A 21 -0.63 -12.79 0.21
N LEU A 22 0.53 -13.42 0.39
CA LEU A 22 1.38 -13.93 -0.67
C LEU A 22 0.76 -15.23 -1.21
N LYS A 23 -0.40 -15.13 -1.89
CA LYS A 23 -0.82 -16.20 -2.81
C LYS A 23 0.30 -16.41 -3.82
N LYS A 24 0.52 -17.63 -4.31
CA LYS A 24 1.49 -17.94 -5.39
C LYS A 24 1.24 -17.02 -6.60
N PHE A 25 1.86 -15.83 -6.61
CA PHE A 25 1.65 -14.82 -7.62
C PHE A 25 2.56 -15.13 -8.80
N ARG A 26 1.96 -15.72 -9.85
CA ARG A 26 2.47 -15.69 -11.23
C ARG A 26 2.51 -14.25 -11.81
N GLN A 27 2.04 -13.24 -11.08
CA GLN A 27 2.16 -11.84 -11.48
C GLN A 27 3.61 -11.37 -11.34
N LYS A 28 4.11 -10.74 -12.41
CA LYS A 28 5.43 -10.10 -12.50
C LYS A 28 5.59 -8.92 -11.52
N ASP A 29 4.46 -8.36 -11.06
CA ASP A 29 4.42 -7.14 -10.25
C ASP A 29 3.76 -7.39 -8.89
N LEU A 30 4.39 -6.93 -7.82
CA LEU A 30 3.84 -6.89 -6.47
C LEU A 30 3.20 -5.54 -6.22
N LYS A 31 1.96 -5.49 -5.72
CA LYS A 31 1.26 -4.24 -5.36
C LYS A 31 1.04 -4.19 -3.86
N ILE A 32 1.40 -3.07 -3.23
CA ILE A 32 1.23 -2.85 -1.80
C ILE A 32 0.47 -1.54 -1.61
N ASP A 33 -0.75 -1.63 -1.08
CA ASP A 33 -1.59 -0.47 -0.81
C ASP A 33 -1.38 0.02 0.64
N ILE A 34 -0.84 1.23 0.76
CA ILE A 34 -0.64 1.96 2.01
C ILE A 34 -1.41 3.29 2.01
N SER A 35 -2.41 3.46 1.14
CA SER A 35 -3.19 4.70 1.02
C SER A 35 -3.95 5.09 2.30
N ASN A 36 -4.16 4.14 3.20
CA ASN A 36 -4.90 4.34 4.43
C ASN A 36 -4.00 4.84 5.58
N LEU A 37 -2.68 4.87 5.38
CA LEU A 37 -1.72 5.36 6.37
C LEU A 37 -1.55 6.88 6.27
N ASN A 38 -1.19 7.51 7.39
CA ASN A 38 -0.71 8.89 7.38
C ASN A 38 0.71 8.96 6.76
N LEU A 39 1.19 10.16 6.50
CA LEU A 39 2.49 10.39 5.85
C LEU A 39 3.65 9.68 6.57
N ILE A 40 3.71 9.78 7.89
CA ILE A 40 4.81 9.22 8.70
C ILE A 40 4.79 7.70 8.63
N ASP A 41 3.63 7.10 8.85
CA ASP A 41 3.48 5.64 8.86
C ASP A 41 3.66 5.04 7.46
N ALA A 42 3.16 5.71 6.42
CA ALA A 42 3.38 5.33 5.03
C ALA A 42 4.88 5.36 4.68
N THR A 43 5.59 6.41 5.10
CA THR A 43 7.03 6.56 4.84
C THR A 43 7.84 5.49 5.58
N LYS A 44 7.56 5.27 6.87
CA LYS A 44 8.22 4.21 7.66
C LYS A 44 7.99 2.83 7.04
N THR A 45 6.75 2.52 6.68
CA THR A 45 6.38 1.24 6.07
C THR A 45 7.12 1.07 4.74
N ALA A 46 7.04 2.05 3.85
CA ALA A 46 7.72 1.95 2.56
C ALA A 46 9.22 1.77 2.74
N LEU A 47 9.87 2.51 3.64
CA LEU A 47 11.31 2.40 3.88
C LEU A 47 11.71 1.02 4.43
N MET A 48 11.04 0.54 5.48
CA MET A 48 11.38 -0.72 6.15
C MET A 48 11.18 -1.93 5.22
N PHE A 49 10.10 -1.92 4.43
CA PHE A 49 9.77 -3.05 3.58
C PHE A 49 10.43 -2.98 2.21
N SER A 50 10.83 -1.80 1.71
CA SER A 50 11.48 -1.69 0.40
C SER A 50 12.77 -2.50 0.32
N THR A 51 13.65 -2.41 1.33
CA THR A 51 14.90 -3.18 1.33
C THR A 51 14.64 -4.69 1.34
N LYS A 52 13.70 -5.15 2.16
CA LYS A 52 13.33 -6.57 2.25
C LYS A 52 12.72 -7.09 0.94
N LEU A 53 11.85 -6.31 0.31
CA LEU A 53 11.20 -6.72 -0.93
C LEU A 53 12.17 -6.69 -2.12
N PHE A 54 13.13 -5.77 -2.13
CA PHE A 54 14.19 -5.74 -3.13
C PHE A 54 15.06 -7.00 -3.09
N THR A 55 15.47 -7.44 -1.88
CA THR A 55 16.31 -8.62 -1.74
C THR A 55 15.54 -9.92 -1.99
N GLN A 56 14.27 -9.99 -1.60
CA GLN A 56 13.44 -11.18 -1.81
C GLN A 56 12.95 -11.34 -3.25
N PHE A 57 12.74 -10.23 -3.96
CA PHE A 57 12.15 -10.23 -5.30
C PHE A 57 12.90 -9.29 -6.26
N PRO A 58 14.19 -9.55 -6.54
CA PRO A 58 15.00 -8.66 -7.37
C PRO A 58 14.44 -8.49 -8.80
N ASP A 59 13.81 -9.54 -9.34
CA ASP A 59 13.27 -9.55 -10.72
C ASP A 59 11.82 -9.07 -10.82
N LYS A 60 11.19 -8.71 -9.70
CA LYS A 60 9.80 -8.23 -9.68
C LYS A 60 9.75 -6.72 -9.52
N THR A 61 8.75 -6.12 -10.15
CA THR A 61 8.45 -4.70 -9.91
C THR A 61 7.54 -4.58 -8.68
N VAL A 62 7.93 -3.78 -7.69
CA VAL A 62 7.09 -3.46 -6.53
C VAL A 62 6.38 -2.13 -6.74
N LYS A 63 5.07 -2.08 -6.58
CA LYS A 63 4.26 -0.86 -6.72
C LYS A 63 3.66 -0.49 -5.37
N TRP A 64 4.07 0.65 -4.84
CA TRP A 64 3.51 1.28 -3.65
C TRP A 64 2.33 2.17 -4.05
N ILE A 65 1.15 1.90 -3.52
CA ILE A 65 -0.05 2.73 -3.72
C ILE A 65 -0.22 3.62 -2.49
N VAL A 66 -0.19 4.93 -2.69
CA VAL A 66 -0.22 5.94 -1.62
C VAL A 66 -1.44 6.85 -1.72
N LYS A 67 -1.72 7.59 -0.64
CA LYS A 67 -2.91 8.44 -0.52
C LYS A 67 -2.87 9.67 -1.42
N ASP A 68 -1.73 10.35 -1.48
CA ASP A 68 -1.61 11.70 -2.03
C ASP A 68 -0.23 11.96 -2.65
N VAL A 69 -0.12 13.13 -3.29
CA VAL A 69 1.08 13.58 -4.01
C VAL A 69 2.25 13.82 -3.05
N GLU A 70 1.99 14.33 -1.85
CA GLU A 70 3.04 14.63 -0.86
C GLU A 70 3.72 13.34 -0.39
N THR A 71 2.91 12.35 -0.01
CA THR A 71 3.38 11.01 0.36
C THR A 71 4.12 10.36 -0.79
N LYS A 72 3.60 10.48 -2.03
CA LYS A 72 4.29 10.00 -3.22
C LYS A 72 5.67 10.64 -3.38
N LYS A 73 5.77 11.97 -3.25
CA LYS A 73 7.02 12.71 -3.44
C LYS A 73 8.09 12.25 -2.46
N ILE A 74 7.72 12.09 -1.18
CA ILE A 74 8.65 11.65 -0.13
C ILE A 74 9.09 10.21 -0.36
N ILE A 75 8.15 9.28 -0.54
CA ILE A 75 8.48 7.86 -0.72
C ILE A 75 9.26 7.63 -2.02
N SER A 76 8.96 8.37 -3.11
CA SER A 76 9.66 8.22 -4.38
C SER A 76 11.17 8.49 -4.28
N ASN A 77 11.60 9.33 -3.34
CA ASN A 77 13.02 9.61 -3.09
C ASN A 77 13.72 8.50 -2.27
N LEU A 78 12.96 7.60 -1.64
CA LEU A 78 13.46 6.62 -0.68
C LEU A 78 13.40 5.18 -1.19
N ILE A 79 12.82 4.94 -2.37
CA ILE A 79 12.61 3.61 -2.92
C ILE A 79 13.73 3.18 -3.87
N LEU A 80 13.84 1.86 -4.06
CA LEU A 80 14.88 1.22 -4.88
C LEU A 80 14.44 1.06 -6.35
N LYS A 81 15.40 0.76 -7.24
CA LYS A 81 15.22 0.77 -8.70
C LYS A 81 14.07 -0.09 -9.25
N ASN A 82 13.74 -1.20 -8.60
CA ASN A 82 12.66 -2.11 -9.03
C ASN A 82 11.29 -1.69 -8.46
N MET A 83 11.19 -0.48 -7.89
CA MET A 83 9.98 -0.02 -7.22
C MET A 83 9.39 1.20 -7.91
N LYS A 84 8.07 1.34 -7.81
CA LYS A 84 7.30 2.47 -8.33
C LYS A 84 6.29 2.93 -7.29
N VAL A 85 5.98 4.22 -7.29
CA VAL A 85 4.96 4.81 -6.40
C VAL A 85 3.83 5.39 -7.24
N GLU A 86 2.61 4.91 -7.00
CA GLU A 86 1.38 5.33 -7.67
C GLU A 86 0.42 5.91 -6.63
N ILE A 87 -0.35 6.95 -7.00
CA ILE A 87 -1.40 7.49 -6.13
C ILE A 87 -2.64 6.62 -6.33
N LYS A 88 -3.36 6.33 -5.25
CA LYS A 88 -4.66 5.67 -5.34
C LYS A 88 -5.60 6.54 -6.16
N ASN A 89 -5.97 6.08 -7.34
CA ASN A 89 -6.98 6.74 -8.15
C ASN A 89 -8.33 6.61 -7.43
N CYS A 90 -8.72 7.64 -6.68
CA CYS A 90 -10.10 7.76 -6.23
C CYS A 90 -10.94 8.07 -7.47
N THR A 91 -11.77 7.11 -7.90
CA THR A 91 -12.84 7.35 -8.86
C THR A 91 -13.66 8.54 -8.37
N VAL A 92 -13.94 9.48 -9.29
CA VAL A 92 -14.57 10.80 -9.06
C VAL A 92 -15.98 10.71 -8.43
N ALA A 93 -16.52 9.52 -8.19
CA ALA A 93 -17.83 9.29 -7.59
C ALA A 93 -17.98 9.83 -6.15
N ASP A 94 -16.89 9.98 -5.39
CA ASP A 94 -16.95 10.44 -4.00
C ASP A 94 -16.85 11.97 -3.83
N ARG A 95 -16.69 12.75 -4.91
CA ARG A 95 -16.56 14.22 -4.84
C ARG A 95 -17.86 14.99 -5.07
N VAL A 96 -19.00 14.31 -5.30
CA VAL A 96 -20.27 14.97 -5.64
C VAL A 96 -21.10 15.37 -4.42
N TYR A 97 -20.77 14.92 -3.19
CA TYR A 97 -21.54 15.28 -1.99
C TYR A 97 -20.79 16.24 -1.06
N SER A 98 -20.50 17.46 -1.52
CA SER A 98 -20.34 18.60 -0.63
C SER A 98 -20.45 19.93 -1.40
N ILE A 99 -21.61 20.16 -2.00
CA ILE A 99 -22.09 21.52 -2.27
C ILE A 99 -23.51 21.58 -1.73
N ARG A 100 -23.65 22.11 -0.52
CA ARG A 100 -24.86 22.76 -0.02
C ARG A 100 -24.42 24.04 0.65
#